data_AF-A0A7U9XJM6-F1
#
_entry.id   AF-A0A7U9XJM6-F1
#
_cell.length_a   1.000
_cell.length_b   1.000
_cell.length_c   1.000
_cell.angle_alpha   90.00
_cell.angle_beta   90.00
_cell.angle_gamma   90.00
#
_symmetry.space_group_name_H-M   'P 1'
#
loop_
_entity.id
_entity.type
_entity.pdbx_description
1 polymer ?
#
loop_
_entity_poly.entity_id
_entity_poly.type
_entity_poly.pdbx_seq_one_letter_code
_entity_poly.pdbx_strand_id
1 'polypeptide(L)'
;MVVTLHACDTATDYALSKAVGWGAKVILSVPCCQHELNGQIDCEVLGPVLGYGLIKERMAALITDALRAQYLEREGYDTQILEFIDMEHTPKNILIRAVRSGKRRENQETLRRCEEYLHVSPTLGRLLEGKGWDGGLAVRGENLPGKLLEREGNDR
;
A
#
# COMPACT_ATOMS: atom_id res chain seq x y z
N MET A 1 -6.82 -11.50 -7.30
CA MET A 1 -5.69 -11.66 -6.36
C MET A 1 -4.49 -10.99 -7.00
N VAL A 2 -3.65 -10.29 -6.24
CA VAL A 2 -2.39 -9.68 -6.73
C VAL A 2 -1.24 -10.21 -5.89
N VAL A 3 -0.15 -10.60 -6.55
CA VAL A 3 1.05 -11.12 -5.89
C VAL A 3 2.27 -10.40 -6.45
N THR A 4 3.11 -9.86 -5.57
CA THR A 4 4.41 -9.27 -5.91
C THR A 4 5.50 -9.96 -5.10
N LEU A 5 6.18 -10.91 -5.74
CA LEU A 5 7.26 -11.68 -5.11
C LEU A 5 8.58 -10.90 -5.04
N HIS A 6 8.75 -9.90 -5.91
CA HIS A 6 9.90 -9.01 -5.89
C HIS A 6 9.49 -7.63 -6.39
N ALA A 7 9.37 -6.68 -5.46
CA ALA A 7 9.18 -5.27 -5.77
C ALA A 7 10.02 -4.47 -4.78
N CYS A 8 10.91 -3.63 -5.30
CA CYS A 8 11.84 -2.86 -4.51
C CYS A 8 11.45 -1.38 -4.53
N ASP A 9 11.78 -0.71 -3.43
CA ASP A 9 11.53 0.70 -3.17
C ASP A 9 10.08 1.10 -3.50
N THR A 10 9.89 2.22 -4.20
CA THR A 10 8.57 2.72 -4.56
C THR A 10 7.80 1.85 -5.56
N ALA A 11 8.45 0.89 -6.22
CA ALA A 11 7.74 -0.06 -7.09
C ALA A 11 6.72 -0.89 -6.30
N THR A 12 7.01 -1.20 -5.03
CA THR A 12 6.05 -1.82 -4.11
C THR A 12 4.82 -0.93 -3.93
N ASP A 13 4.99 0.37 -3.76
CA ASP A 13 3.89 1.32 -3.53
C ASP A 13 2.98 1.45 -4.74
N TYR A 14 3.55 1.51 -5.94
CA TYR A 14 2.75 1.50 -7.17
C TYR A 14 1.97 0.20 -7.33
N ALA A 15 2.58 -0.95 -7.03
CA ALA A 15 1.90 -2.24 -7.10
C ALA A 15 0.74 -2.33 -6.10
N LEU A 16 0.96 -1.89 -4.86
CA LEU A 16 -0.08 -1.84 -3.83
C LEU A 16 -1.21 -0.88 -4.22
N SER A 17 -0.90 0.34 -4.69
CA SER A 17 -1.91 1.30 -5.16
C SER A 17 -2.74 0.75 -6.32
N LYS A 18 -2.12 0.02 -7.26
CA LYS A 18 -2.84 -0.63 -8.36
C LYS A 18 -3.72 -1.77 -7.86
N ALA A 19 -3.23 -2.60 -6.94
CA ALA A 19 -4.01 -3.68 -6.35
C ALA A 19 -5.24 -3.19 -5.59
N VAL A 20 -5.11 -2.11 -4.81
CA VAL A 20 -6.23 -1.42 -4.16
C VAL A 20 -7.20 -0.88 -5.21
N GLY A 21 -6.70 -0.18 -6.24
CA GLY A 21 -7.53 0.37 -7.32
C GLY A 21 -8.30 -0.68 -8.12
N TRP A 22 -7.76 -1.90 -8.25
CA TRP A 22 -8.45 -3.04 -8.85
C TRP A 22 -9.43 -3.73 -7.89
N GLY A 23 -9.49 -3.30 -6.63
CA GLY A 23 -10.33 -3.93 -5.60
C GLY A 23 -9.95 -5.39 -5.34
N ALA A 24 -8.65 -5.72 -5.45
CA ALA A 24 -8.17 -7.09 -5.31
C ALA A 24 -8.63 -7.71 -3.97
N LYS A 25 -9.19 -8.93 -4.01
CA LYS A 25 -9.64 -9.63 -2.80
C LYS A 25 -8.50 -9.99 -1.84
N VAL A 26 -7.32 -10.26 -2.39
CA VAL A 26 -6.10 -10.64 -1.65
C VAL A 26 -4.90 -9.99 -2.34
N ILE A 27 -4.01 -9.43 -1.54
CA ILE A 27 -2.72 -8.85 -1.92
C ILE A 27 -1.64 -9.56 -1.11
N LEU A 28 -0.63 -10.10 -1.80
CA LEU A 28 0.57 -10.66 -1.19
C LEU A 28 1.78 -9.91 -1.76
N SER A 29 2.53 -9.22 -0.92
CA SER A 29 3.68 -8.43 -1.35
C SER A 29 4.91 -8.69 -0.51
N VAL A 30 6.01 -9.07 -1.16
CA VAL A 30 7.33 -9.24 -0.55
C VAL A 30 8.20 -8.02 -0.92
N PRO A 31 8.31 -7.01 -0.03
CA PRO A 31 9.17 -5.85 -0.27
C PRO A 31 10.66 -6.22 -0.08
N CYS A 32 11.48 -6.10 -1.13
CA CYS A 32 12.89 -6.58 -1.13
C CYS A 32 13.93 -5.57 -0.60
N CYS A 33 14.07 -4.40 -1.22
CA CYS A 33 15.01 -3.35 -0.83
C CYS A 33 14.24 -2.05 -0.69
N GLN A 34 14.48 -1.26 0.35
CA GLN A 34 13.68 -0.07 0.63
C GLN A 34 14.57 1.06 1.12
N HIS A 35 14.55 2.18 0.40
CA HIS A 35 15.39 3.34 0.71
C HIS A 35 14.58 4.62 0.84
N GLU A 36 13.31 4.60 0.43
CA GLU A 36 12.41 5.75 0.41
C GLU A 36 12.52 6.63 1.67
N LEU A 37 12.37 6.03 2.85
CA LEU A 37 12.35 6.78 4.11
C LEU A 37 13.72 7.03 4.71
N ASN A 38 14.79 6.38 4.22
CA ASN A 38 16.12 6.49 4.83
C ASN A 38 16.67 7.92 4.75
N GLY A 39 16.39 8.62 3.64
CA GLY A 39 16.76 10.03 3.44
C GLY A 39 15.84 11.04 4.11
N GLN A 40 14.68 10.61 4.61
CA GLN A 40 13.65 11.49 5.17
C GLN A 40 13.56 11.39 6.69
N ILE A 41 13.69 10.17 7.23
CA ILE A 41 13.43 9.91 8.64
C ILE A 41 14.34 10.75 9.51
N ASP A 42 13.69 11.54 10.36
CA ASP A 42 14.31 12.36 11.39
C ASP A 42 13.44 12.29 12.64
N CYS A 43 14.09 12.22 13.80
CA CYS A 43 13.41 12.14 15.09
C CYS A 43 14.42 12.46 16.17
N GLU A 44 14.27 13.62 16.81
CA GLU A 44 15.22 14.10 17.83
C GLU A 44 15.45 13.08 18.95
N VAL A 45 14.36 12.45 19.44
CA VAL A 45 14.41 11.45 20.50
C VAL A 45 15.17 10.20 20.07
N LEU A 46 15.09 9.80 18.80
CA LEU A 46 15.80 8.65 18.25
C LEU A 46 17.16 9.02 17.63
N GLY A 47 17.56 10.29 17.68
CA GLY A 47 18.84 10.77 17.12
C GLY A 47 20.05 9.92 17.48
N PRO A 48 20.25 9.52 18.76
CA PRO A 48 21.38 8.68 19.18
C PRO A 48 21.44 7.31 18.50
N VAL A 49 20.31 6.75 18.08
CA VAL A 49 20.25 5.43 17.40
C VAL A 49 20.20 5.57 15.87
N LEU A 50 19.59 6.64 15.35
CA LEU A 50 19.53 6.93 13.91
C LEU A 50 20.86 7.46 13.36
N GLY A 51 21.83 7.81 14.22
CA GLY A 51 23.19 8.21 13.81
C GLY A 51 24.00 7.07 13.16
N TYR A 52 23.64 5.81 13.40
CA TYR A 52 24.30 4.66 12.76
C TYR A 52 23.63 4.35 11.43
N GLY A 53 24.32 4.61 10.30
CA GLY A 53 23.73 4.49 8.96
C GLY A 53 23.04 3.15 8.67
N LEU A 54 23.65 2.03 9.05
CA LEU A 54 23.05 0.70 8.89
C LEU A 54 21.75 0.52 9.71
N ILE A 55 21.72 1.06 10.93
CA ILE A 55 20.54 0.99 11.80
C ILE A 55 19.45 1.89 11.24
N LYS A 56 19.79 3.11 10.82
CA LYS A 56 18.88 4.05 10.17
C LYS A 56 18.21 3.41 8.96
N GLU A 57 18.99 2.80 8.07
CA GLU A 57 18.50 2.14 6.86
C GLU A 57 17.51 1.02 7.18
N ARG A 58 17.85 0.13 8.13
CA ARG A 58 16.98 -0.98 8.52
C ARG A 58 15.69 -0.50 9.19
N MET A 59 15.79 0.47 10.11
CA MET A 59 14.61 1.05 10.76
C MET A 59 13.71 1.75 9.73
N ALA A 60 14.28 2.54 8.83
CA ALA A 60 13.53 3.20 7.77
C ALA A 60 12.78 2.19 6.89
N ALA A 61 13.43 1.10 6.49
CA ALA A 61 12.80 0.04 5.71
C ALA A 61 11.62 -0.62 6.45
N LEU A 62 11.80 -0.96 7.73
CA LEU A 62 10.74 -1.56 8.55
C LEU A 62 9.56 -0.59 8.76
N ILE A 63 9.84 0.69 9.01
CA ILE A 63 8.83 1.73 9.15
C ILE A 63 8.06 1.90 7.84
N THR A 64 8.75 1.86 6.70
CA THR A 64 8.09 1.92 5.38
C THR A 64 7.09 0.77 5.22
N ASP A 65 7.49 -0.45 5.56
CA ASP A 65 6.64 -1.64 5.44
C ASP A 65 5.46 -1.61 6.44
N ALA A 66 5.66 -1.09 7.64
CA ALA A 66 4.59 -0.84 8.62
C ALA A 66 3.58 0.22 8.15
N LEU A 67 4.05 1.34 7.59
CA LEU A 67 3.19 2.38 7.03
C LEU A 67 2.38 1.85 5.86
N ARG A 68 2.99 1.05 4.97
CA ARG A 68 2.27 0.35 3.89
C ARG A 68 1.11 -0.49 4.41
N ALA A 69 1.34 -1.26 5.46
CA ALA A 69 0.28 -2.06 6.07
C ALA A 69 -0.85 -1.17 6.62
N GLN A 70 -0.51 -0.06 7.29
CA GLN A 70 -1.51 0.87 7.83
C GLN A 70 -2.31 1.59 6.74
N TYR A 71 -1.72 1.87 5.57
CA TYR A 71 -2.48 2.41 4.44
C TYR A 71 -3.46 1.36 3.88
N LEU A 72 -3.07 0.09 3.79
CA LEU A 72 -3.98 -0.97 3.34
C LEU A 72 -5.17 -1.15 4.30
N GLU A 73 -4.93 -1.08 5.61
CA GLU A 73 -5.98 -1.04 6.65
C GLU A 73 -6.97 0.11 6.43
N ARG A 74 -6.45 1.32 6.15
CA ARG A 74 -7.26 2.49 5.82
C ARG A 74 -8.11 2.25 4.57
N GLU A 75 -7.60 1.50 3.60
CA GLU A 75 -8.30 1.14 2.36
C GLU A 75 -9.26 -0.06 2.50
N GLY A 76 -9.42 -0.62 3.70
CA GLY A 76 -10.40 -1.68 3.97
C GLY A 76 -9.87 -3.10 3.78
N TYR A 77 -8.57 -3.29 4.01
CA TYR A 77 -7.92 -4.59 4.05
C TYR A 77 -7.51 -4.95 5.48
N ASP A 78 -7.80 -6.19 5.88
CA ASP A 78 -7.17 -6.81 7.05
C ASP A 78 -5.75 -7.25 6.66
N THR A 79 -4.76 -6.63 7.29
CA THR A 79 -3.36 -6.64 6.86
C THR A 79 -2.44 -7.20 7.94
N GLN A 80 -1.53 -8.07 7.51
CA GLN A 80 -0.56 -8.74 8.36
C GLN A 80 0.84 -8.60 7.77
N ILE A 81 1.82 -8.39 8.64
CA ILE A 81 3.24 -8.46 8.33
C ILE A 81 3.73 -9.78 8.92
N LEU A 82 4.15 -10.69 8.04
CA LEU A 82 4.55 -12.04 8.39
C LEU A 82 6.00 -12.27 8.02
N GLU A 83 6.64 -13.21 8.71
CA GLU A 83 7.91 -13.77 8.28
C GLU A 83 7.68 -14.69 7.08
N PHE A 84 8.43 -14.46 6.00
CA PHE A 84 8.28 -15.16 4.71
C PHE A 84 9.22 -16.35 4.55
N ILE A 85 10.49 -16.18 4.92
CA ILE A 85 11.55 -17.18 4.84
C ILE A 85 12.52 -17.01 6.01
N ASP A 86 13.18 -18.10 6.41
CA ASP A 86 14.13 -18.06 7.52
C ASP A 86 15.24 -17.02 7.28
N MET A 87 15.62 -16.33 8.36
CA MET A 87 16.68 -15.31 8.33
C MET A 87 18.03 -15.82 7.83
N GLU A 88 18.25 -17.13 7.80
CA GLU A 88 19.44 -17.78 7.26
C GLU A 88 19.68 -17.45 5.78
N HIS A 89 18.62 -17.09 5.05
CA HIS A 89 18.70 -16.79 3.62
C HIS A 89 18.66 -15.29 3.31
N THR A 90 18.11 -14.45 4.19
CA THR A 90 18.08 -13.00 4.02
C THR A 90 17.78 -12.26 5.33
N PRO A 91 18.42 -11.10 5.59
CA PRO A 91 18.09 -10.24 6.73
C PRO A 91 16.74 -9.52 6.54
N LYS A 92 16.13 -9.61 5.35
CA LYS A 92 14.80 -9.05 5.06
C LYS A 92 13.85 -10.14 4.61
N ASN A 93 13.00 -10.56 5.54
CA ASN A 93 12.14 -11.73 5.49
C ASN A 93 10.66 -11.38 5.65
N ILE A 94 10.20 -10.23 5.16
CA ILE A 94 8.82 -9.76 5.37
C ILE A 94 7.90 -10.08 4.18
N LEU A 95 6.70 -10.58 4.49
CA LEU A 95 5.55 -10.65 3.59
C LEU A 95 4.41 -9.78 4.15
N ILE A 96 3.95 -8.83 3.34
CA ILE A 96 2.71 -8.10 3.58
C ILE A 96 1.56 -8.90 2.96
N ARG A 97 0.67 -9.42 3.81
CA ARG A 97 -0.57 -10.10 3.41
C ARG A 97 -1.75 -9.19 3.73
N ALA A 98 -2.53 -8.82 2.72
CA ALA A 98 -3.72 -7.99 2.90
C ALA A 98 -4.94 -8.68 2.29
N VAL A 99 -5.97 -8.90 3.09
CA VAL A 99 -7.23 -9.54 2.67
C VAL A 99 -8.34 -8.50 2.73
N ARG A 100 -9.06 -8.33 1.64
CA ARG A 100 -10.13 -7.34 1.56
C ARG A 100 -11.25 -7.70 2.54
N SER A 101 -11.43 -6.89 3.57
CA SER A 101 -12.48 -7.04 4.57
C SER A 101 -13.67 -6.12 4.27
N GLY A 102 -13.44 -5.03 3.52
CA GLY A 102 -14.41 -3.96 3.28
C GLY A 102 -14.60 -3.03 4.49
N LYS A 103 -13.92 -3.31 5.61
CA LYS A 103 -13.96 -2.51 6.83
C LYS A 103 -12.73 -1.62 6.87
N ARG A 104 -12.93 -0.33 6.64
CA ARG A 104 -11.86 0.67 6.69
C ARG A 104 -11.48 0.96 8.13
N ARG A 105 -10.18 1.01 8.40
CA ARG A 105 -9.68 1.44 9.71
C ARG A 105 -9.64 2.97 9.77
N GLU A 106 -10.23 3.53 10.82
CA GLU A 106 -10.16 4.97 11.12
C GLU A 106 -8.80 5.29 11.79
N ASN A 107 -7.71 5.20 11.04
CA ASN A 107 -6.35 5.45 11.52
C ASN A 107 -5.68 6.68 10.86
N GLN A 108 -6.42 7.45 10.05
CA GLN A 108 -5.85 8.52 9.23
C GLN A 108 -5.15 9.60 10.06
N GLU A 109 -5.76 10.06 11.15
CA GLU A 109 -5.17 11.08 12.02
C GLU A 109 -3.90 10.55 12.71
N THR A 110 -3.95 9.35 13.27
CA THR A 110 -2.80 8.72 13.92
C THR A 110 -1.66 8.48 12.93
N LEU A 111 -1.97 8.07 11.70
CA LEU A 111 -0.97 7.91 10.64
C LEU A 111 -0.30 9.24 10.29
N ARG A 112 -1.08 10.30 10.10
CA ARG A 112 -0.53 11.65 9.83
C ARG A 112 0.38 12.12 10.94
N ARG A 113 -0.04 11.94 12.20
CA ARG A 113 0.81 12.27 13.37
C ARG A 113 2.11 11.46 13.39
N CYS A 114 2.06 10.18 13.03
CA CYS A 114 3.28 9.36 12.90
C CYS A 114 4.18 9.86 11.76
N GLU A 115 3.62 10.20 10.60
CA GLU A 115 4.35 10.74 9.44
C GLU A 115 5.03 12.07 9.79
N GLU A 116 4.30 12.99 10.42
CA GLU A 116 4.79 14.28 10.90
C GLU A 116 5.91 14.11 11.93
N TYR A 117 5.70 13.25 12.93
CA TYR A 117 6.68 13.03 14.00
C TYR A 117 7.99 12.41 13.50
N LEU A 118 7.91 11.59 12.46
CA LEU A 118 9.08 10.97 11.83
C LEU A 118 9.64 11.80 10.67
N HIS A 119 9.01 12.93 10.34
CA HIS A 119 9.34 13.79 9.20
C HIS A 119 9.37 13.05 7.85
N VAL A 120 8.42 12.14 7.62
CA VAL A 120 8.36 11.31 6.41
C VAL A 120 7.15 11.62 5.53
N SER A 121 7.31 11.44 4.22
CA SER A 121 6.22 11.47 3.25
C SER A 121 6.28 10.23 2.35
N PRO A 122 5.59 9.13 2.72
CA PRO A 122 5.60 7.89 1.95
C PRO A 122 4.81 7.98 0.63
N THR A 123 5.30 7.33 -0.42
CA THR A 123 4.71 7.35 -1.77
C THR A 123 3.35 6.70 -1.80
N LEU A 124 3.15 5.57 -1.11
CA LEU A 124 1.85 4.91 -1.08
C LEU A 124 0.75 5.80 -0.48
N GLY A 125 1.07 6.55 0.58
CA GLY A 125 0.15 7.51 1.19
C GLY A 125 -0.39 8.49 0.16
N ARG A 126 0.50 9.16 -0.59
CA ARG A 126 0.15 10.10 -1.67
C ARG A 126 -0.64 9.44 -2.81
N LEU A 127 -0.24 8.23 -3.22
CA LEU A 127 -0.90 7.50 -4.31
C LEU A 127 -2.35 7.10 -3.98
N LEU A 128 -2.69 6.96 -2.69
CA LEU A 128 -4.02 6.59 -2.23
C LEU A 128 -4.88 7.81 -1.87
N GLU A 129 -4.30 8.92 -1.40
CA GLU A 129 -5.06 10.16 -1.14
C GLU A 129 -5.71 10.74 -2.40
N GLY A 130 -5.07 10.61 -3.57
CA GLY A 130 -5.62 11.07 -4.86
C GLY A 130 -6.72 10.18 -5.44
N LYS A 131 -7.05 9.06 -4.79
CA LYS A 131 -8.09 8.12 -5.23
C LYS A 131 -9.10 7.95 -4.11
N GLY A 132 -10.05 8.87 -4.01
CA GLY A 132 -11.25 8.65 -3.23
C GLY A 132 -11.83 7.28 -3.57
N TRP A 133 -11.93 6.41 -2.56
CA TRP A 133 -12.55 5.11 -2.71
C TRP A 133 -14.04 5.29 -2.88
N ASP A 134 -14.50 5.14 -4.11
CA ASP A 134 -15.91 5.00 -4.42
C ASP A 134 -16.36 3.64 -3.91
N GLY A 135 -16.92 3.66 -2.70
CA GLY A 135 -17.36 2.49 -1.95
C GLY A 135 -18.07 1.48 -2.84
N GLY A 136 -17.43 0.33 -3.06
CA GLY A 136 -18.06 -0.91 -3.48
C GLY A 136 -19.24 -0.75 -4.45
N LEU A 137 -19.00 -0.26 -5.66
CA LEU A 137 -19.80 -0.76 -6.77
C LEU A 137 -19.49 -2.25 -6.85
N ALA A 138 -20.42 -3.03 -6.30
CA ALA A 138 -20.67 -4.39 -6.68
C ALA A 138 -20.39 -4.51 -8.18
N VAL A 139 -19.66 -5.55 -8.56
CA VAL A 139 -19.50 -5.97 -9.94
C VAL A 139 -20.91 -6.13 -10.52
N ARG A 140 -21.50 -5.05 -11.04
CA ARG A 140 -22.61 -5.10 -11.96
C ARG A 140 -21.98 -5.67 -13.20
N GLY A 141 -22.35 -6.91 -13.49
CA GLY A 141 -22.13 -7.48 -14.80
C GLY A 141 -22.62 -6.51 -15.87
N GLU A 142 -22.02 -6.68 -17.04
CA GLU A 142 -22.50 -6.16 -18.32
C GLU A 142 -22.20 -4.68 -18.57
N ASN A 143 -21.16 -4.42 -19.37
CA ASN A 143 -21.40 -4.21 -20.80
C ASN A 143 -20.09 -4.17 -21.59
N LEU A 144 -19.90 -5.20 -22.43
CA LEU A 144 -19.03 -5.11 -23.60
C LEU A 144 -19.61 -4.06 -24.57
N PRO A 145 -18.77 -3.29 -25.30
CA PRO A 145 -19.26 -2.36 -26.32
C PRO A 145 -19.69 -3.16 -27.55
N GLY A 146 -21.00 -3.33 -27.73
CA GLY A 146 -21.53 -4.05 -28.89
C GLY A 146 -23.05 -4.01 -29.00
N LYS A 147 -23.61 -2.87 -29.41
CA LYS A 147 -24.64 -2.77 -30.45
C LYS A 147 -25.00 -1.31 -30.70
N LEU A 148 -24.62 -0.86 -31.88
CA LEU A 148 -24.97 0.40 -32.50
C LEU A 148 -26.41 0.27 -33.04
N LEU A 149 -27.27 1.23 -32.66
CA LEU A 149 -28.42 1.74 -33.40
C LEU A 149 -29.55 0.77 -33.80
N GLU A 150 -30.61 0.75 -32.99
CA GLU A 150 -31.98 0.82 -33.50
C GLU A 150 -32.64 2.05 -32.85
N ARG A 151 -32.88 3.10 -33.65
CA ARG A 151 -33.90 4.11 -33.37
C ARG A 151 -34.89 4.05 -34.51
N GLU A 152 -36.05 3.48 -34.22
CA GLU A 152 -37.27 3.77 -34.94
C GLU A 152 -37.55 5.27 -34.82
N GLY A 153 -37.71 5.91 -35.97
CA GLY A 153 -38.21 7.26 -36.13
C GLY A 153 -39.31 7.23 -37.17
N ASN A 154 -40.52 6.93 -36.72
CA ASN A 154 -41.77 7.21 -37.42
C ASN A 154 -41.94 8.74 -37.47
N ASP A 155 -41.91 9.35 -38.66
CA ASP A 155 -42.80 10.46 -39.01
C ASP A 155 -42.72 10.81 -40.51
N ARG A 156 -43.86 10.58 -41.18
CA ARG A 156 -44.34 11.11 -42.48
C ARG A 156 -43.89 10.46 -43.79
#